data_AF-A0A2V8U9V8-F1
#
_entry.id   AF-A0A2V8U9V8-F1
#
_cell.length_a   1.000
_cell.length_b   1.000
_cell.length_c   1.000
_cell.angle_alpha   90.00
_cell.angle_beta   90.00
_cell.angle_gamma   90.00
#
_symmetry.space_group_name_H-M   'P 1'
#
loop_
_entity.id
_entity.type
_entity.pdbx_description
1 polymer ?
#
loop_
_entity_poly.entity_id
_entity_poly.type
_entity_poly.pdbx_seq_one_letter_code
_entity_poly.pdbx_strand_id
1 'polypeptide(L)'
;MVRCGKPLCACGKDPSKRHGPYYEWTYKARGKTVTVRLAPEAAPFFRAAARQYRKLKTILNRMETLSRQALGKLAKDPSSRSSI
;
A
#
# COMPACT_ATOMS: atom_id res chain seq x y z
N MET A 1 0.99 2.42 -20.93
CA MET A 1 -0.04 3.09 -21.74
C MET A 1 -1.38 2.38 -21.55
N VAL A 2 -2.45 3.13 -21.32
CA VAL A 2 -3.74 2.66 -20.77
C VAL A 2 -4.88 2.93 -21.75
N ARG A 3 -5.81 1.98 -21.90
CA ARG A 3 -7.08 2.17 -22.61
C ARG A 3 -8.15 2.65 -21.62
N CYS A 4 -8.97 3.64 -21.98
CA CYS A 4 -9.99 4.17 -21.06
C CYS A 4 -11.35 3.46 -21.15
N GLY A 5 -11.53 2.50 -22.07
CA GLY A 5 -12.76 1.72 -22.21
C GLY A 5 -13.92 2.44 -22.92
N LYS A 6 -13.79 3.73 -23.26
CA LYS A 6 -14.83 4.46 -24.01
C LYS A 6 -14.88 3.97 -25.48
N PRO A 7 -16.07 3.64 -26.03
CA PRO A 7 -16.21 3.06 -27.38
C PRO A 7 -15.60 3.90 -28.50
N LEU A 8 -15.69 5.23 -28.37
CA LEU A 8 -15.22 6.20 -29.36
C LEU A 8 -13.82 6.75 -29.07
N CYS A 9 -13.13 6.26 -28.03
CA CYS A 9 -11.77 6.74 -27.74
C CYS A 9 -10.75 6.20 -28.73
N ALA A 10 -9.95 7.09 -29.31
CA ALA A 10 -8.82 6.73 -30.16
C ALA A 10 -7.82 5.78 -29.46
N CYS A 11 -7.68 5.89 -28.14
CA CYS A 11 -6.85 5.00 -27.31
C CYS A 11 -7.20 3.51 -27.43
N GLY A 12 -8.44 3.17 -27.84
CA GLY A 12 -8.85 1.78 -28.09
C GLY A 12 -8.25 1.21 -29.37
N LYS A 13 -8.23 2.03 -30.43
CA LYS A 13 -7.85 1.66 -31.81
C LYS A 13 -6.36 1.90 -32.10
N ASP A 14 -5.82 3.03 -31.64
CA ASP A 14 -4.45 3.47 -31.92
C ASP A 14 -3.58 3.37 -30.64
N PRO A 15 -2.56 2.49 -30.62
CA PRO A 15 -1.61 2.40 -29.52
C PRO A 15 -0.88 3.71 -29.18
N SER A 16 -0.61 4.57 -30.16
CA SER A 16 0.08 5.86 -29.95
C SER A 16 -0.78 6.88 -29.20
N LYS A 17 -2.11 6.72 -29.25
CA LYS A 17 -3.10 7.57 -28.57
C LYS A 17 -3.52 7.02 -27.20
N ARG A 18 -2.85 5.99 -26.69
CA ARG A 18 -3.16 5.44 -25.36
C ARG A 18 -2.81 6.45 -24.27
N HIS A 19 -3.57 6.43 -23.19
CA HIS A 19 -3.40 7.34 -22.08
C HIS A 19 -2.23 6.97 -21.18
N GLY A 20 -1.74 7.95 -20.43
CA GLY A 20 -0.69 7.75 -19.44
C GLY A 20 0.65 7.28 -20.05
N PRO A 21 1.57 6.76 -19.23
CA PRO A 21 1.36 6.33 -17.84
C PRO A 21 1.00 7.49 -16.90
N TYR A 22 0.00 7.25 -16.05
CA TYR A 22 -0.29 8.13 -14.92
C TYR A 22 0.53 7.63 -13.75
N TYR A 23 1.44 8.47 -13.26
CA TYR A 23 2.16 8.18 -12.03
C TYR A 23 1.38 8.82 -10.89
N GLU A 24 0.77 7.98 -10.07
CA GLU A 24 -0.03 8.41 -8.93
C GLU A 24 0.45 7.69 -7.68
N TRP A 25 0.54 8.43 -6.58
CA TRP A 25 0.77 7.91 -5.26
C TRP A 25 -0.46 8.16 -4.40
N THR A 26 -1.01 7.09 -3.83
CA THR A 26 -2.24 7.14 -3.03
C THR A 26 -1.96 6.69 -1.60
N TYR A 27 -2.54 7.40 -0.64
CA TYR A 27 -2.44 7.05 0.79
C TYR A 27 -3.70 7.48 1.56
N LYS A 28 -3.84 7.02 2.80
CA LYS A 28 -4.93 7.42 3.69
C LYS A 28 -4.46 8.52 4.63
N ALA A 29 -5.22 9.60 4.73
CA ALA A 29 -5.01 10.67 5.70
C ALA A 29 -6.36 11.03 6.33
N ARG A 30 -6.46 10.97 7.67
CA ARG A 30 -7.69 11.27 8.42
C ARG A 30 -8.92 10.53 7.86
N GLY A 31 -8.78 9.24 7.56
CA GLY A 31 -9.83 8.40 6.97
C GLY A 31 -10.10 8.59 5.47
N LYS A 32 -9.59 9.67 4.86
CA LYS A 32 -9.81 9.98 3.43
C LYS A 32 -8.68 9.43 2.57
N THR A 33 -8.99 9.08 1.31
CA THR A 33 -7.98 8.75 0.30
C THR A 33 -7.41 10.04 -0.26
N VAL A 34 -6.10 10.21 -0.17
CA VAL A 34 -5.36 11.28 -0.83
C VAL A 34 -4.65 10.66 -2.04
N THR A 35 -4.78 11.30 -3.20
CA THR A 35 -4.11 10.93 -4.44
C THR A 35 -3.23 12.08 -4.89
N VAL A 36 -1.95 11.81 -5.09
CA VAL A 36 -0.95 12.77 -5.56
C VAL A 36 -0.47 12.33 -6.93
N ARG A 37 -0.55 13.22 -7.93
CA ARG A 37 0.08 13.00 -9.23
C ARG A 37 1.57 13.27 -9.14
N LEU A 38 2.36 12.38 -9.70
CA LEU A 38 3.80 12.43 -9.70
C LEU A 38 4.32 12.83 -11.07
N ALA A 39 5.43 13.56 -11.07
CA ALA A 39 6.26 13.70 -12.26
C ALA A 39 6.83 12.31 -12.66
N PRO A 40 6.99 12.00 -13.96
CA PRO A 40 7.56 10.73 -14.41
C PRO A 40 8.91 10.38 -13.78
N GLU A 41 9.74 11.40 -13.55
CA GLU A 41 11.09 11.31 -13.01
C GLU A 41 11.08 10.85 -11.54
N ALA A 42 10.02 11.17 -10.80
CA ALA A 42 9.85 10.74 -9.41
C ALA A 42 9.35 9.29 -9.29
N ALA A 43 8.79 8.72 -10.36
CA ALA A 43 8.15 7.42 -10.31
C ALA A 43 9.07 6.26 -9.85
N PRO A 44 10.35 6.16 -10.27
CA PRO A 44 11.27 5.14 -9.76
C PRO A 44 11.47 5.22 -8.24
N PHE A 45 11.60 6.44 -7.71
CA PHE A 45 11.77 6.69 -6.28
C PHE A 45 10.54 6.23 -5.49
N PHE A 46 9.34 6.65 -5.90
CA PHE A 46 8.09 6.23 -5.24
C PHE A 46 7.84 4.72 -5.36
N ARG A 47 8.25 4.08 -6.47
CA ARG A 47 8.21 2.61 -6.59
C ARG A 47 9.11 1.92 -5.56
N ALA A 48 10.31 2.44 -5.32
CA ALA A 48 11.22 1.91 -4.30
C ALA A 48 10.65 2.11 -2.89
N ALA A 49 10.17 3.32 -2.59
CA ALA A 49 9.52 3.64 -1.32
C ALA A 49 8.30 2.74 -1.06
N ALA A 50 7.46 2.49 -2.07
CA ALA A 50 6.30 1.60 -1.94
C ALA A 50 6.71 0.16 -1.59
N ARG A 51 7.83 -0.35 -2.12
CA ARG A 51 8.34 -1.68 -1.73
C ARG A 51 8.78 -1.72 -0.27
N GLN A 52 9.52 -0.71 0.18
CA GLN A 52 9.97 -0.64 1.58
C GLN A 52 8.78 -0.49 2.53
N TYR A 53 7.79 0.31 2.17
CA TYR A 53 6.56 0.46 2.96
C TYR A 53 5.78 -0.85 3.09
N ARG A 54 5.68 -1.66 2.03
CA ARG A 54 5.06 -3.00 2.13
C ARG A 54 5.83 -3.89 3.09
N LYS A 55 7.16 -3.90 3.02
CA LYS A 55 8.02 -4.67 3.95
C LYS A 55 7.79 -4.24 5.40
N LEU A 56 7.78 -2.93 5.66
CA LEU A 56 7.48 -2.37 6.97
C LEU A 56 6.12 -2.85 7.48
N LYS A 57 5.07 -2.75 6.65
CA LYS A 57 3.72 -3.18 7.02
C LYS A 57 3.66 -4.67 7.36
N THR A 58 4.35 -5.52 6.59
CA THR A 58 4.45 -6.95 6.89
C THR A 58 5.10 -7.20 8.26
N ILE A 59 6.18 -6.49 8.59
CA ILE A 59 6.86 -6.62 9.88
C ILE A 59 5.95 -6.17 11.02
N LEU A 60 5.31 -5.00 10.89
CA LEU A 60 4.38 -4.49 11.90
C LEU A 60 3.22 -5.44 12.17
N ASN A 61 2.60 -5.99 11.11
CA ASN A 61 1.53 -6.99 11.25
C ASN A 61 1.98 -8.25 11.99
N ARG A 62 3.22 -8.70 11.74
CA ARG A 62 3.79 -9.85 12.45
C ARG A 62 4.01 -9.53 13.93
N MET A 63 4.55 -8.36 14.25
CA MET A 63 4.73 -7.91 15.64
C MET A 63 3.38 -7.82 16.36
N GLU A 64 2.36 -7.24 15.71
CA GLU A 64 1.02 -7.13 16.28
C GLU A 64 0.42 -8.52 16.56
N THR A 65 0.59 -9.46 15.63
CA THR A 65 0.12 -10.84 15.79
C THR A 65 0.79 -11.53 16.97
N LEU A 66 2.12 -11.42 17.10
CA LEU A 66 2.87 -11.99 18.22
C LEU A 66 2.45 -11.37 19.55
N SER A 67 2.27 -10.04 19.60
CA SER A 67 1.78 -9.33 20.78
C SER A 67 0.40 -9.84 21.20
N ARG A 68 -0.56 -9.94 20.26
CA ARG A 68 -1.90 -10.48 20.54
C ARG A 68 -1.86 -11.91 21.04
N GLN A 69 -0.98 -12.75 20.49
CA GLN A 69 -0.80 -14.12 20.96
C GLN A 69 -0.26 -14.18 22.39
N ALA A 70 0.75 -13.36 22.73
CA ALA A 70 1.30 -13.30 24.08
C ALA A 70 0.24 -12.84 25.09
N LEU A 71 -0.50 -11.77 24.77
CA LEU A 71 -1.61 -11.29 25.60
C LEU A 71 -2.71 -12.34 25.76
N GLY A 72 -3.06 -13.05 24.68
CA GLY A 72 -4.04 -14.12 24.72
C GLY A 72 -3.64 -15.30 25.61
N LYS A 73 -2.33 -15.58 25.75
CA LYS A 73 -1.81 -16.58 26.70
C LYS A 73 -1.92 -16.08 28.14
N LEU A 74 -1.48 -14.84 28.40
CA LEU A 74 -1.59 -14.21 29.72
C LEU A 74 -3.04 -14.12 30.20
N ALA A 75 -3.99 -13.84 29.30
CA ALA A 75 -5.40 -13.80 29.64
C ALA A 75 -5.97 -15.17 30.06
N LYS A 76 -5.36 -16.28 29.61
CA LYS A 76 -5.78 -17.65 29.96
C LYS A 76 -5.09 -18.18 31.21
N ASP A 77 -3.88 -17.70 31.52
CA ASP A 77 -3.15 -18.06 32.73
C ASP A 77 -2.49 -16.81 33.37
N PRO A 78 -3.24 -16.13 34.26
CA PRO A 78 -2.77 -14.92 34.95
C PRO A 78 -1.63 -15.17 35.94
N SER A 79 -1.38 -16.43 36.34
CA SER A 79 -0.39 -16.81 37.33
C SER A 79 1.05 -16.85 36.77
N SER A 80 1.19 -16.88 35.45
CA SER A 80 2.47 -16.84 34.72
C SER A 80 3.23 -15.50 34.80
N ARG A 81 2.69 -14.51 35.53
CA ARG A 81 3.19 -13.12 35.59
C ARG A 81 4.42 -12.92 36.48
N SER A 82 4.90 -13.95 37.17
CA SER A 82 5.85 -13.80 38.29
C SER A 82 7.34 -13.83 37.94
N SER A 83 7.76 -13.77 36.67
CA SER A 83 9.15 -14.05 36.29
C SER A 83 9.82 -13.03 35.33
N ILE A 84 9.42 -11.76 35.35
CA ILE A 84 10.15 -10.68 34.64
C ILE A 84 10.57 -9.62 35.64
#